data_AF-A0A7V5KI06-F1
#
_entry.id   AF-A0A7V5KI06-F1
#
_cell.length_a   1.000
_cell.length_b   1.000
_cell.length_c   1.000
_cell.angle_alpha   90.00
_cell.angle_beta   90.00
_cell.angle_gamma   90.00
#
_symmetry.space_group_name_H-M   'P 1'
#
loop_
_entity.id
_entity.type
_entity.pdbx_description
1 polymer ?
#
loop_
_entity_poly.entity_id
_entity_poly.type
_entity_poly.pdbx_seq_one_letter_code
_entity_poly.pdbx_strand_id
1 'polypeptide(L)'
;FLGAYTPEAVGDYIAGPNHVLPTGGTARFFSPLGVDAFLKASNVLQYSPTQLERDAAAIIALAESEGLYAHAESVRVRVKKRTK
;
A
#
# COMPACT_ATOMS: atom_id res chain seq x y z
N PHE A 1 11.23 -3.96 26.66
CA PHE A 1 11.45 -4.43 28.03
C PHE A 1 11.63 -3.23 28.93
N LEU A 2 10.78 -3.06 29.96
CA LEU A 2 10.77 -1.86 30.82
C LEU A 2 10.70 -2.28 32.30
N GLY A 3 11.62 -1.77 33.12
CA GLY A 3 11.67 -2.07 34.56
C GLY A 3 12.48 -3.31 34.93
N ALA A 4 12.81 -3.44 36.22
CA ALA A 4 13.73 -4.47 36.73
C ALA A 4 13.17 -5.91 36.69
N TYR A 5 11.86 -6.07 36.54
CA TYR A 5 11.16 -7.36 36.55
C TYR A 5 10.74 -7.84 35.14
N THR A 6 11.29 -7.23 34.09
CA THR A 6 10.95 -7.57 32.70
C THR A 6 12.21 -7.94 31.92
N PRO A 7 12.86 -9.07 32.26
CA PRO A 7 14.04 -9.53 31.54
C PRO A 7 13.68 -9.96 30.11
N GLU A 8 14.67 -9.97 29.22
CA GLU A 8 14.54 -10.39 27.81
C GLU A 8 13.85 -11.75 27.66
N ALA A 9 14.24 -12.72 28.48
CA ALA A 9 13.69 -14.08 28.47
C ALA A 9 12.15 -14.13 28.60
N VAL A 10 11.52 -13.18 29.31
CA VAL A 10 10.06 -13.14 29.41
C VAL A 10 9.43 -12.86 28.03
N GLY A 11 10.05 -12.01 27.22
CA GLY A 11 9.63 -11.72 25.84
C GLY A 11 9.97 -12.85 24.87
N ASP A 12 11.05 -13.58 25.12
CA ASP A 12 11.45 -14.69 24.26
C ASP A 12 10.54 -15.92 24.37
N TYR A 13 9.87 -16.08 25.51
CA TYR A 13 9.15 -17.32 25.79
C TYR A 13 7.64 -17.17 26.01
N ILE A 14 7.17 -16.15 26.72
CA ILE A 14 5.79 -16.20 27.27
C ILE A 14 5.00 -14.91 27.20
N ALA A 15 5.64 -13.74 27.12
CA ALA A 15 4.93 -12.47 27.18
C ALA A 15 4.04 -12.19 25.97
N GLY A 16 4.25 -12.89 24.85
CA GLY A 16 3.46 -12.77 23.63
C GLY A 16 4.16 -12.14 22.41
N PRO A 17 5.12 -11.20 22.54
CA PRO A 17 5.88 -10.72 21.39
C PRO A 17 6.64 -11.83 20.67
N ASN A 18 6.92 -11.63 19.37
CA ASN A 18 7.72 -12.57 18.60
C ASN A 18 9.21 -12.23 18.75
N HIS A 19 10.02 -13.21 19.17
CA HIS A 19 11.47 -13.04 19.34
C HIS A 19 12.28 -13.16 18.04
N VAL A 20 11.63 -13.42 16.89
CA VAL A 20 12.27 -13.32 15.58
C VAL A 20 12.35 -11.85 15.20
N LEU A 21 13.47 -11.23 15.58
CA LEU A 21 13.71 -9.80 15.46
C LEU A 21 14.75 -9.47 14.38
N PRO A 22 14.66 -8.28 13.74
CA PRO A 22 15.67 -7.81 12.80
C PRO A 22 16.99 -7.48 13.51
N THR A 23 18.10 -8.03 13.02
CA THR A 23 19.47 -7.80 13.53
C THR A 23 20.34 -7.07 12.51
N GLY A 24 21.65 -6.92 12.75
CA GLY A 24 22.55 -6.24 11.80
C GLY A 24 22.24 -4.74 11.59
N GLY A 25 21.60 -4.09 12.55
CA GLY A 25 21.16 -2.69 12.45
C GLY A 25 19.88 -2.47 11.63
N THR A 26 19.24 -3.53 11.16
CA THR A 26 18.05 -3.42 10.29
C THR A 26 16.76 -3.11 11.04
N ALA A 27 16.77 -3.15 12.38
CA ALA A 27 15.68 -2.66 13.24
C ALA A 27 15.32 -1.17 13.00
N ARG A 28 16.14 -0.42 12.26
CA ARG A 28 15.83 0.95 11.81
C ARG A 28 14.70 1.02 10.78
N PHE A 29 14.45 -0.07 10.04
CA PHE A 29 13.48 -0.09 8.93
C PHE A 29 12.70 -1.40 8.78
N PHE A 30 13.06 -2.47 9.47
CA PHE A 30 12.26 -3.69 9.58
C PHE A 30 11.56 -3.80 10.92
N SER A 31 10.36 -4.39 10.88
CA SER A 31 9.59 -4.77 12.07
C SER A 31 9.97 -6.17 12.56
N PRO A 32 9.70 -6.51 13.83
CA PRO A 32 9.62 -7.90 14.31
C PRO A 32 8.72 -8.76 13.41
N LEU A 33 8.97 -10.07 13.37
CA LEU A 33 8.08 -10.99 12.65
C LEU A 33 6.69 -10.97 13.27
N GLY A 34 5.68 -10.63 12.47
CA GLY A 34 4.27 -10.58 12.88
C GLY A 34 3.37 -11.33 11.91
N VAL A 35 2.06 -11.33 12.19
CA VAL A 35 1.05 -12.00 11.34
C VAL A 35 1.09 -11.45 9.91
N ASP A 36 1.30 -10.14 9.75
CA ASP A 36 1.34 -9.49 8.44
C ASP A 36 2.47 -10.01 7.53
N ALA A 37 3.54 -10.58 8.09
CA ALA A 37 4.59 -11.21 7.30
C ALA A 37 4.11 -12.46 6.53
N PHE A 38 2.97 -13.01 6.93
CA PHE A 38 2.30 -14.15 6.28
C PHE A 38 1.08 -13.73 5.46
N LEU A 39 0.76 -12.44 5.42
CA LEU A 39 -0.33 -11.88 4.62
C LEU A 39 0.22 -11.21 3.36
N LYS A 40 -0.61 -11.14 2.32
CA LYS A 40 -0.34 -10.32 1.14
C LYS A 40 -1.44 -9.27 1.00
N ALA A 41 -1.06 -8.00 1.10
CA ALA A 41 -1.97 -6.89 0.84
C ALA A 41 -2.22 -6.76 -0.68
N SER A 42 -3.50 -6.71 -1.08
CA SER A 42 -3.91 -6.50 -2.47
C SER A 42 -4.96 -5.40 -2.54
N ASN A 43 -4.77 -4.44 -3.45
CA ASN A 43 -5.73 -3.35 -3.67
C ASN A 43 -6.66 -3.71 -4.82
N VAL A 44 -7.97 -3.63 -4.58
CA VAL A 44 -9.01 -3.82 -5.61
C VAL A 44 -9.75 -2.51 -5.80
N LEU A 45 -9.82 -2.03 -7.04
CA LEU A 45 -10.44 -0.75 -7.40
C LEU A 45 -11.64 -1.02 -8.30
N GLN A 46 -12.77 -0.42 -7.95
CA GLN A 46 -13.96 -0.35 -8.79
C GLN A 46 -14.39 1.11 -8.92
N TYR A 47 -14.72 1.52 -10.13
CA TYR A 47 -14.91 2.92 -10.45
C TYR A 47 -16.15 3.11 -11.32
N SER A 48 -17.02 4.04 -10.93
CA SER A 48 -18.25 4.25 -11.67
C SER A 48 -17.99 5.07 -12.95
N PRO A 49 -18.83 4.93 -13.98
CA PRO A 49 -18.72 5.77 -15.17
C PRO A 49 -18.80 7.28 -14.84
N THR A 50 -19.65 7.67 -13.89
CA THR A 50 -19.84 9.09 -13.52
C THR A 50 -18.63 9.64 -12.76
N GLN A 51 -17.95 8.83 -11.96
CA GLN A 51 -16.69 9.20 -11.33
C GLN A 51 -15.59 9.37 -12.39
N LEU A 52 -15.50 8.44 -13.37
CA LEU A 52 -14.54 8.55 -14.46
C LEU A 52 -14.67 9.81 -15.28
N GLU A 53 -15.89 10.25 -15.57
CA GLU A 53 -16.08 11.52 -16.26
C GLU A 53 -15.63 12.73 -15.44
N ARG A 54 -15.86 12.73 -14.12
CA ARG A 54 -15.45 13.81 -13.23
C ARG A 54 -13.93 13.93 -13.15
N ASP A 55 -13.23 12.82 -13.03
CA ASP A 55 -11.79 12.80 -12.82
C ASP A 55 -10.99 12.77 -14.15
N ALA A 56 -11.66 12.54 -15.28
CA ALA A 56 -11.00 12.35 -16.59
C ALA A 56 -10.06 13.49 -16.96
N ALA A 57 -10.49 14.74 -16.78
CA ALA A 57 -9.68 15.90 -17.15
C ALA A 57 -8.36 15.93 -16.36
N ALA A 58 -8.40 15.63 -15.06
CA ALA A 58 -7.22 15.57 -14.21
C ALA A 58 -6.30 14.40 -14.59
N ILE A 59 -6.86 13.20 -14.80
CA ILE A 59 -6.09 12.02 -15.19
C ILE A 59 -5.39 12.23 -16.53
N ILE A 60 -6.10 12.81 -17.51
CA ILE A 60 -5.53 13.11 -18.83
C ILE A 60 -4.40 14.13 -18.71
N ALA A 61 -4.60 15.23 -17.97
CA ALA A 61 -3.59 16.26 -17.81
C ALA A 61 -2.31 15.73 -17.15
N LEU A 62 -2.44 14.89 -16.11
CA LEU A 62 -1.31 14.23 -15.47
C LEU A 62 -0.62 13.24 -16.40
N ALA A 63 -1.37 12.38 -17.09
CA ALA A 63 -0.80 11.41 -18.01
C ALA A 63 -0.06 12.08 -19.19
N GLU A 64 -0.55 13.21 -19.69
CA GLU A 64 0.13 13.95 -20.76
C GLU A 64 1.38 14.70 -20.28
N SER A 65 1.36 15.28 -19.07
CA SER A 65 2.55 15.94 -18.51
C SER A 65 3.67 14.94 -18.21
N GLU A 66 3.33 13.69 -17.90
CA GLU A 66 4.25 12.57 -17.74
C GLU A 66 4.69 11.93 -19.07
N GLY A 67 4.15 12.37 -20.22
CA GLY A 67 4.42 11.79 -21.54
C GLY A 67 3.78 10.40 -21.78
N LEU A 68 2.84 9.99 -20.92
CA LEU A 68 2.14 8.71 -20.95
C LEU A 68 0.84 8.80 -21.78
N TYR A 69 0.95 9.17 -23.06
CA TYR A 69 -0.21 9.41 -23.93
C TYR A 69 -1.18 8.22 -24.05
N ALA A 70 -0.67 6.98 -24.01
CA ALA A 70 -1.52 5.79 -24.03
C ALA A 70 -2.43 5.67 -22.78
N HIS A 71 -1.95 6.15 -21.61
CA HIS A 71 -2.76 6.21 -20.40
C HIS A 71 -3.89 7.24 -20.55
N ALA A 72 -3.57 8.44 -21.07
CA ALA A 72 -4.57 9.47 -21.37
C ALA A 72 -5.63 8.96 -22.38
N GLU A 73 -5.19 8.31 -23.46
CA GLU A 73 -6.12 7.76 -24.45
C GLU A 73 -7.03 6.69 -23.87
N SER A 74 -6.54 5.86 -22.94
CA SER A 74 -7.37 4.85 -22.25
C SER A 74 -8.58 5.47 -21.54
N VAL A 75 -8.44 6.69 -21.01
CA VAL A 75 -9.53 7.45 -20.39
C VAL A 75 -10.42 8.09 -21.45
N ARG A 76 -9.81 8.75 -22.45
CA ARG A 76 -10.54 9.44 -23.54
C ARG A 76 -11.50 8.50 -24.26
N VAL A 77 -11.08 7.28 -24.59
CA VAL A 77 -11.95 6.32 -25.31
C VAL A 77 -13.17 5.87 -24.49
N ARG A 78 -13.08 5.93 -23.15
CA ARG A 78 -14.18 5.56 -22.24
C ARG A 78 -15.16 6.71 -22.03
N VAL A 79 -14.66 7.94 -21.96
CA VAL A 79 -15.49 9.15 -21.82
C VAL A 79 -16.17 9.55 -23.14
N LYS A 80 -15.47 9.43 -24.28
CA LYS A 80 -16.03 9.77 -25.61
C LYS A 80 -17.26 8.95 -26.00
N LYS A 81 -17.46 7.74 -25.44
CA LYS A 81 -18.57 6.84 -25.80
C LYS A 81 -19.92 7.18 -25.16
N ARG A 82 -20.01 8.17 -24.27
CA ARG A 82 -21.26 8.49 -23.52
C ARG A 82 -22.14 9.58 -24.12
N THR A 83 -21.81 10.14 -25.28
CA THR A 83 -22.80 10.85 -26.12
C THR A 83 -23.67 9.83 -26.85
N LYS A 84 -24.76 9.40 -26.20
CA LYS A 84 -25.94 8.83 -26.84
C LYS A 84 -27.16 9.61 -26.38
#